data_AF-A0AAE0MB89-F1
#
_entry.id   AF-A0AAE0MB89-F1
#
_cell.length_a   1.000
_cell.length_b   1.000
_cell.length_c   1.000
_cell.angle_alpha   90.00
_cell.angle_beta   90.00
_cell.angle_gamma   90.00
#
_symmetry.space_group_name_H-M   'P 1'
#
loop_
_entity.id
_entity.type
_entity.pdbx_description
1 polymer ?
#
loop_
_entity_poly.entity_id
_entity_poly.type
_entity_poly.pdbx_seq_one_letter_code
_entity_poly.pdbx_strand_id
1 'polypeptide(L)'
;MGQTDLEVLLEMGFARERAELAVKKTRGLQGALNWLEETQDKSLDELKASAASAAAAGDDEEEGGTSIPLLDESGNAKSIVCSECGKKFRNADLAQYHATKTGHESFEESTEEIAPLTEEEKKARLEELRQKMLEKKSRQAVEEKEEAKRNEKIRMKSTKETQELKEELARKEQIKEAAKKRQEKVEEAEAKKRIKARIEADKAERKRKAEEAQAAREGRAVPAQAAPVAPTPAASRPVANHTEARLRLQTPSGNIQKTYSAETTLFEVAEQLKVENGTEVTSFTMTFPRKVFEQGIDFSKTLKEAGLVPSAVLIVK
;
A
#
# COMPACT_ATOMS: atom_id res chain seq x y z
N MET A 1 -0.13 -23.28 11.63
CA MET A 1 1.20 -23.88 11.46
C MET A 1 1.65 -23.48 10.07
N GLY A 2 2.79 -22.81 9.93
CA GLY A 2 3.30 -22.42 8.61
C GLY A 2 3.76 -23.66 7.84
N GLN A 3 3.51 -23.68 6.53
CA GLN A 3 4.12 -24.68 5.64
C GLN A 3 5.65 -24.60 5.79
N THR A 4 6.29 -25.76 5.88
CA THR A 4 7.76 -25.81 5.92
C THR A 4 8.33 -25.54 4.53
N ASP A 5 9.54 -24.97 4.45
CA ASP A 5 10.19 -24.70 3.16
C ASP A 5 10.30 -25.96 2.28
N LEU A 6 10.44 -27.13 2.92
CA LEU A 6 10.45 -28.43 2.25
C LEU A 6 9.09 -28.79 1.63
N GLU A 7 7.98 -28.52 2.32
CA GLU A 7 6.63 -28.76 1.79
C GLU A 7 6.35 -27.86 0.59
N VAL A 8 6.77 -26.59 0.64
CA VAL A 8 6.61 -25.64 -0.48
C VAL A 8 7.40 -26.12 -1.71
N LEU A 9 8.62 -26.61 -1.53
CA LEU A 9 9.43 -27.16 -2.62
C LEU A 9 8.83 -28.45 -3.21
N LEU A 10 8.21 -29.29 -2.39
CA LEU A 10 7.49 -30.47 -2.85
C LEU A 10 6.23 -30.08 -3.65
N GLU A 11 5.48 -29.07 -3.21
CA GLU A 11 4.32 -28.52 -3.94
C GLU A 11 4.72 -27.90 -5.29
N MET A 12 5.92 -27.31 -5.38
CA MET A 12 6.50 -26.80 -6.64
C MET A 12 6.99 -27.91 -7.58
N GLY A 13 6.95 -29.18 -7.16
CA GLY A 13 7.29 -30.33 -8.00
C GLY A 13 8.76 -30.74 -7.98
N PHE A 14 9.56 -30.25 -7.03
CA PHE A 14 10.94 -30.70 -6.87
C PHE A 14 11.02 -32.10 -6.26
N ALA A 15 11.99 -32.91 -6.70
CA ALA A 15 12.23 -34.23 -6.14
C ALA A 15 12.60 -34.14 -4.65
N ARG A 16 11.96 -34.96 -3.80
CA ARG A 16 12.09 -34.93 -2.34
C ARG A 16 13.54 -34.93 -1.86
N GLU A 17 14.38 -35.79 -2.42
CA GLU A 17 15.79 -35.89 -2.03
C GLU A 17 16.60 -34.62 -2.34
N ARG A 18 16.27 -33.93 -3.44
CA ARG A 18 16.94 -32.70 -3.85
C ARG A 18 16.47 -31.51 -3.01
N ALA A 19 15.17 -31.45 -2.73
CA ALA A 19 14.57 -30.44 -1.86
C ALA A 19 15.10 -30.54 -0.42
N GLU A 20 15.25 -31.76 0.11
CA GLU A 20 15.87 -31.99 1.42
C GLU A 20 17.33 -31.54 1.45
N LEU A 21 18.09 -31.80 0.39
CA LEU A 21 19.49 -31.39 0.30
C LEU A 21 19.62 -29.87 0.19
N ALA A 22 18.72 -29.22 -0.55
CA ALA A 22 18.65 -27.77 -0.69
C ALA A 22 18.35 -27.09 0.65
N VAL A 23 17.34 -27.57 1.39
CA VAL A 23 16.95 -27.04 2.71
C VAL A 23 18.00 -27.32 3.79
N LYS A 24 18.79 -28.40 3.65
CA LYS A 24 19.94 -28.66 4.54
C LYS A 24 21.13 -27.76 4.25
N LYS A 25 21.38 -27.42 2.99
CA LYS A 25 22.56 -26.64 2.57
C LYS A 25 22.32 -25.13 2.57
N THR A 26 21.07 -24.70 2.48
CA THR A 26 20.67 -23.30 2.46
C THR A 26 19.66 -23.03 3.55
N ARG A 27 19.65 -21.80 4.08
CA ARG A 27 18.70 -21.40 5.13
C ARG A 27 17.59 -20.55 4.52
N GLY A 28 16.38 -21.09 4.47
CA GLY A 28 15.18 -20.43 3.94
C GLY A 28 14.83 -20.79 2.49
N LEU A 29 13.55 -20.70 2.15
CA LEU A 29 12.99 -21.06 0.84
C LEU A 29 13.73 -20.44 -0.36
N GLN A 30 14.01 -19.13 -0.31
CA GLN A 30 14.65 -18.43 -1.43
C GLN A 30 16.08 -18.93 -1.69
N GLY A 31 16.82 -19.26 -0.62
CA GLY A 31 18.15 -19.86 -0.75
C GLY A 31 18.07 -21.26 -1.35
N ALA A 32 17.06 -22.04 -0.96
CA ALA A 32 16.86 -23.39 -1.46
C ALA A 32 16.51 -23.38 -2.96
N LEU A 33 15.69 -22.42 -3.41
CA LEU A 33 15.37 -22.25 -4.83
C LEU A 33 16.59 -21.87 -5.67
N ASN A 34 17.38 -20.88 -5.23
CA ASN A 34 18.60 -20.47 -5.95
C ASN A 34 19.62 -21.63 -6.03
N TRP A 35 19.77 -22.39 -4.95
CA TRP A 35 20.63 -23.57 -4.97
C TRP A 35 20.10 -24.66 -5.89
N LEU A 36 18.79 -24.92 -5.93
CA LEU A 36 18.20 -25.89 -6.84
C LEU A 36 18.39 -25.51 -8.31
N GLU A 37 18.37 -24.21 -8.64
CA GLU A 37 18.63 -23.67 -9.98
C GLU A 37 20.10 -23.86 -10.40
N GLU A 38 21.04 -23.46 -9.55
CA GLU A 38 22.50 -23.63 -9.79
C GLU A 38 22.96 -25.10 -9.86
N THR A 39 22.13 -25.99 -9.32
CA THR A 39 22.43 -27.39 -9.13
C THR A 39 21.53 -28.30 -10.01
N GLN A 40 20.76 -27.70 -10.92
CA GLN A 40 19.83 -28.42 -11.77
C GLN A 40 20.53 -29.43 -12.69
N ASP A 41 21.69 -29.03 -13.23
CA ASP A 41 22.48 -29.80 -14.20
C ASP A 41 23.37 -30.89 -13.57
N LYS A 42 23.49 -30.91 -12.25
CA LYS A 42 24.34 -31.87 -11.52
C LYS A 42 23.52 -33.08 -11.09
N SER A 43 24.02 -34.28 -11.34
CA SER A 43 23.32 -35.52 -10.97
C SER A 43 23.19 -35.65 -9.45
N LEU A 44 22.13 -36.30 -8.96
CA LEU A 44 21.91 -36.47 -7.51
C LEU A 44 23.09 -37.18 -6.82
N ASP A 45 23.80 -38.05 -7.52
CA ASP A 45 24.96 -38.78 -7.01
C ASP A 45 26.19 -37.87 -6.85
N GLU A 46 26.43 -36.93 -7.78
CA GLU A 46 27.49 -35.90 -7.64
C GLU A 46 27.18 -34.91 -6.50
N LEU A 47 25.90 -34.64 -6.25
CA LEU A 47 25.46 -33.77 -5.17
C LEU A 47 25.56 -34.41 -3.81
N LYS A 48 25.24 -35.70 -3.71
CA LYS A 48 25.47 -36.49 -2.49
C LYS A 48 26.98 -36.66 -2.24
N ALA A 49 27.78 -36.88 -3.28
CA ALA A 49 29.24 -36.98 -3.18
C ALA A 49 29.89 -35.66 -2.70
N SER A 50 29.47 -34.52 -3.28
CA SER A 50 29.96 -33.20 -2.86
C SER A 50 29.46 -32.76 -1.47
N ALA A 51 28.28 -33.21 -1.06
CA ALA A 51 27.78 -33.02 0.30
C ALA A 51 28.53 -33.89 1.32
N ALA A 52 28.88 -35.13 0.96
CA ALA A 52 29.68 -36.02 1.78
C ALA A 52 31.13 -35.51 1.95
N SER A 53 31.73 -34.95 0.90
CA SER A 53 33.07 -34.32 1.00
C SER A 53 33.05 -33.03 1.82
N ALA A 54 31.95 -32.28 1.82
CA ALA A 54 31.79 -31.09 2.65
C ALA A 54 31.50 -31.42 4.14
N ALA A 55 30.89 -32.58 4.42
CA ALA A 55 30.65 -33.05 5.79
C ALA A 55 31.90 -33.67 6.43
N ALA A 56 32.84 -34.21 5.63
CA ALA A 56 34.12 -34.73 6.11
C ALA A 56 35.15 -33.63 6.45
N ALA A 57 34.90 -32.38 6.07
CA ALA A 57 35.72 -31.20 6.42
C ALA A 57 35.18 -30.44 7.65
N GLY A 58 34.24 -31.04 8.40
CA GLY A 58 33.50 -30.37 9.48
C GLY A 58 33.87 -30.76 10.91
N ASP A 59 34.95 -31.51 11.13
CA ASP A 59 35.40 -31.93 12.46
C ASP A 59 36.93 -31.92 12.51
N ASP A 60 37.49 -30.76 12.87
CA ASP A 60 38.79 -30.51 13.54
C ASP A 60 39.33 -29.11 13.14
N GLU A 61 38.92 -28.07 13.88
CA GLU A 61 39.62 -26.77 13.88
C GLU A 61 39.59 -26.19 15.31
N GLU A 62 40.34 -26.83 16.20
CA GLU A 62 40.94 -26.20 17.39
C GLU A 62 42.45 -26.41 17.26
N GLU A 63 43.12 -25.51 16.52
CA GLU A 63 44.53 -25.13 16.69
C GLU A 63 44.90 -24.16 15.55
N GLY A 64 44.96 -22.88 15.90
CA GLY A 64 45.56 -21.86 15.05
C GLY A 64 47.08 -22.06 14.98
N GLY A 65 47.51 -22.99 14.12
CA GLY A 65 48.89 -23.21 13.74
C GLY A 65 49.03 -23.03 12.24
N THR A 66 49.25 -21.80 11.78
CA THR A 66 49.71 -21.55 10.40
C THR A 66 51.11 -22.13 10.23
N SER A 67 51.22 -23.42 9.94
CA SER A 67 52.38 -23.99 9.27
C SER A 67 52.32 -23.52 7.83
N ILE A 68 53.03 -22.42 7.56
CA ILE A 68 53.42 -22.04 6.21
C ILE A 68 54.21 -23.23 5.64
N PRO A 69 53.77 -23.91 4.56
CA PRO A 69 54.66 -24.77 3.80
C PRO A 69 55.72 -23.85 3.21
N LEU A 70 56.89 -23.85 3.85
CA LEU A 70 58.11 -23.36 3.24
C LEU A 70 58.47 -24.39 2.15
N LEU A 71 58.83 -23.90 0.97
CA LEU A 71 59.44 -24.59 -0.17
C LEU A 71 58.49 -25.12 -1.26
N ASP A 72 58.19 -24.23 -2.21
CA ASP A 72 58.06 -24.55 -3.62
C ASP A 72 59.48 -24.68 -4.22
N GLU A 73 59.80 -25.90 -4.66
CA GLU A 73 61.05 -26.36 -5.29
C GLU A 73 61.29 -25.76 -6.69
N SER A 74 60.86 -24.52 -6.91
CA SER A 74 60.99 -23.82 -8.19
C SER A 74 61.28 -22.33 -8.00
N GLY A 75 62.18 -22.00 -7.08
CA GLY A 75 63.07 -20.83 -7.20
C GLY A 75 62.46 -19.44 -7.38
N ASN A 76 61.18 -19.20 -7.05
CA ASN A 76 60.55 -17.88 -7.18
C ASN A 76 59.74 -17.50 -5.94
N ALA A 77 60.39 -16.83 -4.98
CA ALA A 77 59.70 -16.01 -3.99
C ALA A 77 60.55 -14.77 -3.68
N LYS A 78 60.25 -13.67 -4.37
CA LYS A 78 60.92 -12.38 -4.22
C LYS A 78 59.83 -11.31 -4.37
N SER A 79 59.47 -10.69 -3.25
CA SER A 79 58.26 -9.89 -3.00
C SER A 79 57.71 -9.06 -4.17
N ILE A 80 56.38 -9.00 -4.30
CA ILE A 80 55.69 -8.20 -5.33
C ILE A 80 55.39 -6.81 -4.77
N VAL A 81 55.80 -5.74 -5.45
CA VAL A 81 55.64 -4.35 -5.01
C VAL A 81 54.66 -3.64 -5.93
N CYS A 82 53.63 -2.99 -5.37
CA CYS A 82 52.75 -2.14 -6.16
C CYS A 82 53.47 -0.82 -6.49
N SER A 83 53.63 -0.49 -7.77
CA SER A 83 54.35 0.72 -8.21
C SER A 83 53.57 2.01 -7.98
N GLU A 84 52.26 1.92 -7.74
CA GLU A 84 51.39 3.07 -7.45
C GLU A 84 51.40 3.47 -5.97
N CYS A 85 51.71 2.55 -5.05
CA CYS A 85 51.67 2.83 -3.61
C CYS A 85 52.87 2.33 -2.80
N GLY A 86 53.83 1.66 -3.44
CA GLY A 86 55.07 1.17 -2.85
C GLY A 86 54.91 0.05 -1.83
N LYS A 87 53.72 -0.53 -1.67
CA LYS A 87 53.48 -1.63 -0.71
C LYS A 87 54.06 -2.93 -1.25
N LYS A 88 54.87 -3.60 -0.42
CA LYS A 88 55.48 -4.90 -0.71
C LYS A 88 54.58 -6.01 -0.18
N PHE A 89 54.29 -6.99 -1.03
CA PHE A 89 53.45 -8.15 -0.76
C PHE A 89 54.30 -9.40 -0.74
N ARG A 90 53.97 -10.31 0.18
CA ARG A 90 54.67 -11.59 0.35
C ARG A 90 54.32 -12.57 -0.79
N ASN A 91 53.04 -12.60 -1.18
CA ASN A 91 52.48 -13.55 -2.14
C ASN A 91 51.58 -12.82 -3.16
N ALA A 92 51.34 -13.44 -4.31
CA ALA A 92 50.47 -12.92 -5.38
C ALA A 92 49.02 -12.69 -4.91
N ASP A 93 48.46 -13.56 -4.06
CA ASP A 93 47.08 -13.42 -3.57
C ASP A 93 46.86 -12.13 -2.74
N LEU A 94 47.89 -11.72 -1.97
CA LEU A 94 47.86 -10.47 -1.20
C LEU A 94 47.96 -9.24 -2.11
N ALA A 95 48.69 -9.34 -3.22
CA ALA A 95 48.75 -8.31 -4.25
C ALA A 95 47.41 -8.18 -4.98
N GLN A 96 46.75 -9.30 -5.30
CA GLN A 96 45.41 -9.30 -5.90
C GLN A 96 44.34 -8.74 -4.94
N TYR A 97 44.40 -9.07 -3.66
CA TYR A 97 43.51 -8.45 -2.66
C TYR A 97 43.74 -6.94 -2.54
N HIS A 98 44.99 -6.49 -2.65
CA HIS A 98 45.29 -5.06 -2.71
C HIS A 98 44.71 -4.43 -3.98
N ALA A 99 44.87 -5.05 -5.14
CA ALA A 99 44.30 -4.61 -6.41
C ALA A 99 42.77 -4.46 -6.33
N THR A 100 42.06 -5.44 -5.76
CA THR A 100 40.59 -5.36 -5.62
C THR A 100 40.12 -4.29 -4.64
N LYS A 101 40.89 -4.00 -3.58
CA LYS A 101 40.51 -3.06 -2.54
C LYS A 101 40.88 -1.61 -2.86
N THR A 102 42.01 -1.39 -3.54
CA THR A 102 42.51 -0.04 -3.86
C THR A 102 42.49 0.29 -5.33
N GLY A 103 42.23 -0.66 -6.23
CA GLY A 103 42.17 -0.44 -7.67
C GLY A 103 43.53 -0.25 -8.34
N HIS A 104 44.63 -0.64 -7.68
CA HIS A 104 45.97 -0.53 -8.27
C HIS A 104 46.31 -1.78 -9.07
N GLU A 105 46.75 -1.63 -10.32
CA GLU A 105 46.98 -2.73 -11.26
C GLU A 105 48.46 -2.93 -11.59
N SER A 106 49.30 -1.95 -11.25
CA SER A 106 50.72 -1.97 -11.57
C SER A 106 51.55 -2.60 -10.44
N PHE A 107 52.07 -3.82 -10.69
CA PHE A 107 52.90 -4.57 -9.74
C PHE A 107 54.25 -4.96 -10.36
N GLU A 108 55.33 -4.74 -9.63
CA GLU A 108 56.71 -5.06 -10.00
C GLU A 108 57.27 -6.16 -9.08
N GLU A 109 57.92 -7.17 -9.66
CA GLU A 109 58.58 -8.24 -8.90
C GLU A 109 59.92 -7.73 -8.35
N SER A 110 60.08 -7.67 -7.03
CA SER A 110 61.25 -7.11 -6.35
C SER A 110 61.98 -8.18 -5.54
N THR A 111 63.31 -8.23 -5.63
CA THR A 111 64.12 -9.32 -5.07
C THR A 111 64.42 -9.23 -3.58
N GLU A 112 63.72 -8.37 -2.85
CA GLU A 112 63.95 -8.12 -1.43
C GLU A 112 63.08 -9.05 -0.58
N GLU A 113 63.73 -9.92 0.18
CA GLU A 113 63.10 -10.76 1.18
C GLU A 113 62.60 -9.87 2.33
N ILE A 114 61.28 -9.83 2.52
CA ILE A 114 60.68 -9.13 3.66
C ILE A 114 61.06 -9.93 4.91
N ALA A 115 61.94 -9.37 5.74
CA ALA A 115 62.32 -9.95 7.02
C ALA A 115 61.04 -10.33 7.80
N PRO A 116 60.88 -11.59 8.23
CA PRO A 116 59.71 -11.99 9.00
C PRO A 116 59.68 -11.18 10.29
N LEU A 117 58.58 -10.48 10.56
CA LEU A 117 58.35 -9.77 11.83
C LEU A 117 58.85 -10.65 12.99
N THR A 118 59.62 -10.03 13.89
CA THR A 118 60.14 -10.70 15.08
C THR A 118 58.97 -11.22 15.93
N GLU A 119 59.19 -12.29 16.71
CA GLU A 119 58.11 -12.91 17.50
C GLU A 119 57.46 -11.93 18.49
N GLU A 120 58.20 -10.92 18.93
CA GLU A 120 57.73 -9.86 19.83
C GLU A 120 56.80 -8.87 19.13
N GLU A 121 57.11 -8.46 17.89
CA GLU A 121 56.25 -7.58 17.10
C GLU A 121 54.95 -8.25 16.67
N LYS A 122 54.99 -9.57 16.41
CA LYS A 122 53.78 -10.37 16.14
C LYS A 122 52.87 -10.45 17.36
N LYS A 123 53.44 -10.67 18.56
CA LYS A 123 52.69 -10.69 19.82
C LYS A 123 52.06 -9.32 20.11
N ALA A 124 52.83 -8.24 19.98
CA ALA A 124 52.33 -6.87 20.16
C ALA A 124 51.18 -6.54 19.19
N ARG A 125 51.29 -6.95 17.92
CA ARG A 125 50.25 -6.71 16.92
C ARG A 125 48.99 -7.56 17.15
N LEU A 126 49.14 -8.77 17.67
CA LEU A 126 48.00 -9.61 18.09
C LEU A 126 47.28 -9.02 19.31
N GLU A 127 48.03 -8.47 20.28
CA GLU A 127 47.46 -7.78 21.44
C GLU A 127 46.73 -6.50 21.03
N GLU A 128 47.30 -5.69 20.14
CA GLU A 128 46.66 -4.50 19.59
C GLU A 128 45.37 -4.86 18.83
N LEU A 129 45.37 -5.93 18.04
CA LEU A 129 44.18 -6.45 17.35
C LEU A 129 43.13 -6.95 18.33
N ARG A 130 43.52 -7.67 19.39
CA ARG A 130 42.60 -8.11 20.45
C ARG A 130 41.98 -6.92 21.19
N GLN A 131 42.76 -5.89 21.50
CA GLN A 131 42.26 -4.66 22.12
C GLN A 131 41.26 -3.94 21.21
N LYS A 132 41.57 -3.77 19.91
CA LYS A 132 40.63 -3.19 18.94
C LYS A 132 39.34 -4.00 18.78
N MET A 133 39.42 -5.32 18.84
CA MET A 133 38.24 -6.19 18.79
C MET A 133 37.39 -6.09 20.06
N LEU A 134 38.01 -5.98 21.23
CA LEU A 134 37.32 -5.76 22.49
C LEU A 134 36.64 -4.38 22.54
N GLU A 135 37.32 -3.33 22.06
CA GLU A 135 36.75 -1.99 21.93
C GLU A 135 35.58 -1.96 20.94
N LYS A 136 35.69 -2.66 19.81
CA LYS A 136 34.58 -2.80 18.86
C LYS A 136 33.40 -3.55 19.49
N LYS A 137 33.65 -4.64 20.21
CA LYS A 137 32.61 -5.41 20.91
C LYS A 137 31.94 -4.59 22.01
N SER A 138 32.69 -3.79 22.78
CA SER A 138 32.12 -2.95 23.83
C SER A 138 31.26 -1.83 23.23
N ARG A 139 31.69 -1.21 22.13
CA ARG A 139 30.88 -0.23 21.40
C ARG A 139 29.59 -0.84 20.85
N GLN A 140 29.68 -2.00 20.20
CA GLN A 140 28.52 -2.74 19.71
C GLN A 140 27.55 -3.10 20.84
N ALA A 141 28.05 -3.55 21.99
CA ALA A 141 27.21 -3.86 23.15
C ALA A 141 26.51 -2.63 23.75
N VAL A 142 27.05 -1.42 23.60
CA VAL A 142 26.37 -0.18 24.01
C VAL A 142 25.28 0.19 23.00
N GLU A 143 25.60 0.13 21.70
CA GLU A 143 24.65 0.39 20.61
C GLU A 143 23.45 -0.58 20.67
N GLU A 144 23.69 -1.89 20.82
CA GLU A 144 22.64 -2.91 20.95
C GLU A 144 21.75 -2.66 22.18
N LYS A 145 22.32 -2.22 23.31
CA LYS A 145 21.53 -1.85 24.51
C LYS A 145 20.65 -0.63 24.27
N GLU A 146 21.13 0.35 23.51
CA GLU A 146 20.33 1.52 23.15
C GLU A 146 19.22 1.17 22.16
N GLU A 147 19.53 0.36 21.15
CA GLU A 147 18.55 -0.13 20.17
C GLU A 147 17.49 -0.99 20.84
N ALA A 148 17.86 -1.89 21.76
CA ALA A 148 16.91 -2.67 22.54
C ALA A 148 15.96 -1.77 23.34
N LYS A 149 16.49 -0.73 24.00
CA LYS A 149 15.66 0.27 24.72
C LYS A 149 14.75 1.06 23.78
N ARG A 150 15.21 1.40 22.56
CA ARG A 150 14.39 2.08 21.56
C ARG A 150 13.27 1.17 21.04
N ASN A 151 13.58 -0.09 20.74
CA ASN A 151 12.60 -1.09 20.30
C ASN A 151 11.55 -1.37 21.38
N GLU A 152 11.95 -1.47 22.65
CA GLU A 152 11.02 -1.61 23.76
C GLU A 152 10.10 -0.39 23.89
N LYS A 153 10.65 0.84 23.79
CA LYS A 153 9.84 2.08 23.79
C LYS A 153 8.85 2.12 22.63
N ILE A 154 9.25 1.68 21.42
CA ILE A 154 8.36 1.61 20.26
C ILE A 154 7.22 0.62 20.53
N ARG A 155 7.52 -0.56 21.08
CA ARG A 155 6.49 -1.54 21.45
C ARG A 155 5.49 -0.97 22.45
N MET A 156 5.99 -0.31 23.51
CA MET A 156 5.13 0.29 24.54
C MET A 156 4.27 1.43 23.98
N LYS A 157 4.85 2.29 23.12
CA LYS A 157 4.11 3.36 22.45
C LYS A 157 3.02 2.81 21.53
N SER A 158 3.35 1.83 20.69
CA SER A 158 2.38 1.18 19.80
C SER A 158 1.22 0.53 20.57
N THR A 159 1.50 -0.16 21.68
CA THR A 159 0.44 -0.72 22.53
C THR A 159 -0.42 0.36 23.19
N LYS A 160 0.19 1.49 23.59
CA LYS A 160 -0.54 2.61 24.18
C LYS A 160 -1.41 3.33 23.15
N GLU A 161 -0.87 3.62 21.97
CA GLU A 161 -1.59 4.25 20.86
C GLU A 161 -2.77 3.39 20.40
N THR A 162 -2.61 2.07 20.33
CA THR A 162 -3.72 1.17 19.98
C THR A 162 -4.81 1.12 21.05
N GLN A 163 -4.46 1.28 22.34
CA GLN A 163 -5.45 1.40 23.41
C GLN A 163 -6.16 2.77 23.36
N GLU A 164 -5.41 3.86 23.21
CA GLU A 164 -5.96 5.22 23.09
C GLU A 164 -6.89 5.36 21.88
N LEU A 165 -6.52 4.79 20.73
CA LEU A 165 -7.37 4.77 19.53
C LEU A 165 -8.69 4.01 19.77
N LYS A 166 -8.66 2.89 20.49
CA LYS A 166 -9.87 2.14 20.85
C LYS A 166 -10.76 2.94 21.80
N GLU A 167 -10.18 3.58 22.81
CA GLU A 167 -10.92 4.42 23.75
C GLU A 167 -11.52 5.66 23.06
N GLU A 168 -10.78 6.30 22.16
CA GLU A 168 -11.26 7.44 21.40
C GLU A 168 -12.40 7.06 20.46
N LEU A 169 -12.30 5.91 19.78
CA LEU A 169 -13.37 5.38 18.93
C LEU A 169 -14.62 5.11 19.76
N ALA A 170 -14.50 4.42 20.91
CA ALA A 170 -15.62 4.17 21.80
C ALA A 170 -16.26 5.47 22.33
N ARG A 171 -15.45 6.48 22.70
CA ARG A 171 -15.97 7.80 23.10
C ARG A 171 -16.70 8.50 21.95
N LYS A 172 -16.16 8.47 20.74
CA LYS A 172 -16.81 9.05 19.55
C LYS A 172 -18.14 8.36 19.25
N GLU A 173 -18.23 7.05 19.41
CA GLU A 173 -19.47 6.30 19.24
C GLU A 173 -20.52 6.69 20.28
N GLN A 174 -20.14 6.78 21.56
CA GLN A 174 -21.04 7.21 22.63
C GLN A 174 -21.55 8.65 22.41
N ILE A 175 -20.67 9.57 21.99
CA ILE A 175 -21.06 10.95 21.67
C ILE A 175 -22.02 10.97 20.47
N LYS A 176 -21.73 10.19 19.41
CA LYS A 176 -22.60 10.08 18.24
C LYS A 176 -23.97 9.49 18.60
N GLU A 177 -24.02 8.46 19.42
CA GLU A 177 -25.28 7.86 19.87
C GLU A 177 -26.10 8.84 20.73
N ALA A 178 -25.45 9.54 21.66
CA ALA A 178 -26.10 10.57 22.46
C ALA A 178 -26.62 11.73 21.60
N ALA A 179 -25.87 12.14 20.58
CA ALA A 179 -26.28 13.18 19.62
C ALA A 179 -27.46 12.73 18.77
N LYS A 180 -27.43 11.50 18.22
CA LYS A 180 -28.55 10.92 17.47
C LYS A 180 -29.81 10.84 18.32
N LYS A 181 -29.71 10.37 19.56
CA LYS A 181 -30.85 10.31 20.49
C LYS A 181 -31.41 11.70 20.82
N ARG A 182 -30.58 12.74 20.85
CA ARG A 182 -31.04 14.13 21.00
C ARG A 182 -31.74 14.62 19.73
N GLN A 183 -31.18 14.33 18.55
CA GLN A 183 -31.79 14.67 17.26
C GLN A 183 -33.15 13.99 17.08
N GLU A 184 -33.24 12.67 17.33
CA GLU A 184 -34.49 11.91 17.25
C GLU A 184 -35.56 12.49 18.19
N LYS A 185 -35.20 12.90 19.42
CA LYS A 185 -36.15 13.56 20.33
C LYS A 185 -36.63 14.91 19.82
N VAL A 186 -35.75 15.69 19.20
CA VAL A 186 -36.12 17.00 18.62
C VAL A 186 -37.01 16.80 17.40
N GLU A 187 -36.65 15.89 16.49
CA GLU A 187 -37.43 15.55 15.30
C GLU A 187 -38.80 14.97 15.67
N GLU A 188 -38.88 14.12 16.70
CA GLU A 188 -40.16 13.60 17.20
C GLU A 188 -41.03 14.72 17.79
N ALA A 189 -40.42 15.66 18.52
CA ALA A 189 -41.14 16.82 19.05
C ALA A 189 -41.63 17.75 17.93
N GLU A 190 -40.82 17.98 16.91
CA GLU A 190 -41.18 18.77 15.73
C GLU A 190 -42.24 18.09 14.87
N ALA A 191 -42.15 16.78 14.66
CA ALA A 191 -43.16 15.99 13.98
C ALA A 191 -44.51 16.07 14.72
N LYS A 192 -44.50 15.92 16.05
CA LYS A 192 -45.71 16.12 16.88
C LYS A 192 -46.26 17.53 16.76
N LYS A 193 -45.41 18.57 16.76
CA LYS A 193 -45.85 19.97 16.55
C LYS A 193 -46.47 20.16 15.16
N ARG A 194 -45.87 19.60 14.11
CA ARG A 194 -46.38 19.67 12.74
C ARG A 194 -47.73 18.97 12.59
N ILE A 195 -47.90 17.79 13.20
CA ILE A 195 -49.18 17.08 13.21
C ILE A 195 -50.23 17.89 13.96
N LYS A 196 -49.91 18.44 15.13
CA LYS A 196 -50.82 19.30 15.90
C LYS A 196 -51.24 20.54 15.10
N ALA A 197 -50.30 21.23 14.46
CA ALA A 197 -50.59 22.38 13.61
C ALA A 197 -51.51 22.02 12.42
N ARG A 198 -51.32 20.84 11.81
CA ARG A 198 -52.20 20.36 10.73
C ARG A 198 -53.62 20.07 11.23
N ILE A 199 -53.76 19.48 12.42
CA ILE A 199 -55.07 19.22 13.05
C ILE A 199 -55.75 20.54 13.41
N GLU A 200 -55.01 21.51 13.93
CA GLU A 200 -55.54 22.84 14.28
C GLU A 200 -55.99 23.60 13.03
N ALA A 201 -55.21 23.57 11.95
CA ALA A 201 -55.58 24.16 10.67
C ALA A 201 -56.85 23.52 10.08
N ASP A 202 -56.94 22.17 10.06
CA ASP A 202 -58.15 21.47 9.60
C ASP A 202 -59.37 21.79 10.47
N LYS A 203 -59.19 21.87 11.80
CA LYS A 203 -60.27 22.24 12.73
C LYS A 203 -60.72 23.69 12.54
N ALA A 204 -59.79 24.62 12.32
CA ALA A 204 -60.08 26.01 12.03
C ALA A 204 -60.79 26.17 10.68
N GLU A 205 -60.36 25.43 9.65
CA GLU A 205 -61.02 25.45 8.34
C GLU A 205 -62.46 24.89 8.41
N ARG A 206 -62.68 23.79 9.15
CA ARG A 206 -64.03 23.26 9.38
C ARG A 206 -64.91 24.23 10.15
N LYS A 207 -64.38 24.88 11.18
CA LYS A 207 -65.12 25.92 11.92
C LYS A 207 -65.47 27.09 11.02
N ARG A 208 -64.52 27.61 10.24
CA ARG A 208 -64.76 28.69 9.28
C ARG A 208 -65.83 28.33 8.27
N LYS A 209 -65.77 27.12 7.69
CA LYS A 209 -66.80 26.62 6.75
C LYS A 209 -68.18 26.45 7.42
N ALA A 210 -68.23 26.02 8.67
CA ALA A 210 -69.48 25.90 9.42
C ALA A 210 -70.07 27.27 9.76
N GLU A 211 -69.25 28.23 10.19
CA GLU A 211 -69.65 29.62 10.45
C GLU A 211 -70.12 30.31 9.17
N GLU A 212 -69.42 30.10 8.05
CA GLU A 212 -69.81 30.60 6.73
C GLU A 212 -71.16 30.01 6.27
N ALA A 213 -71.37 28.71 6.46
CA ALA A 213 -72.65 28.04 6.15
C ALA A 213 -73.79 28.49 7.09
N GLN A 214 -73.50 28.77 8.36
CA GLN A 214 -74.48 29.29 9.31
C GLN A 214 -74.85 30.74 9.00
N ALA A 215 -73.87 31.59 8.70
CA ALA A 215 -74.09 32.96 8.25
C ALA A 215 -74.92 33.03 6.95
N ALA A 216 -74.66 32.11 6.01
CA ALA A 216 -75.46 31.96 4.79
C ALA A 216 -76.91 31.52 5.07
N ARG A 217 -77.16 30.73 6.13
CA ARG A 217 -78.52 30.31 6.55
C ARG A 217 -79.29 31.39 7.30
N GLU A 218 -78.60 32.19 8.13
CA GLU A 218 -79.21 33.27 8.93
C GLU A 218 -79.42 34.57 8.13
N GLY A 219 -79.17 34.57 6.81
CA GLY A 219 -79.45 35.70 5.92
C GLY A 219 -78.58 36.94 6.19
N ARG A 220 -77.50 36.80 6.97
CA ARG A 220 -76.52 37.86 7.20
C ARG A 220 -75.62 37.93 5.96
N ALA A 221 -75.71 39.02 5.22
CA ALA A 221 -74.91 39.26 4.02
C ALA A 221 -73.42 39.06 4.32
N VAL A 222 -72.88 37.95 3.81
CA VAL A 222 -71.44 37.69 3.72
C VAL A 222 -70.88 38.78 2.79
N PRO A 223 -69.85 39.55 3.19
CA PRO A 223 -69.15 40.37 2.20
C PRO A 223 -68.62 39.42 1.15
N ALA A 224 -69.10 39.62 -0.09
CA ALA A 224 -68.74 38.81 -1.25
C ALA A 224 -67.21 38.76 -1.37
N GLN A 225 -66.62 37.63 -1.00
CA GLN A 225 -65.27 37.31 -1.43
C GLN A 225 -65.37 37.04 -2.93
N ALA A 226 -64.59 37.79 -3.68
CA ALA A 226 -64.62 37.85 -5.13
C ALA A 226 -64.65 36.46 -5.78
N ALA A 227 -65.46 36.36 -6.84
CA ALA A 227 -65.67 35.17 -7.65
C ALA A 227 -64.35 34.49 -8.05
N PRO A 228 -64.31 33.14 -8.12
CA PRO A 228 -63.20 32.44 -8.74
C PRO A 228 -63.17 32.80 -10.23
N VAL A 229 -62.12 33.50 -10.64
CA VAL A 229 -61.83 33.73 -12.06
C VAL A 229 -61.55 32.39 -12.76
N ALA A 230 -62.07 32.29 -13.97
CA ALA A 230 -61.94 31.20 -14.93
C ALA A 230 -60.49 30.70 -15.11
N PRO A 231 -60.29 29.43 -15.55
CA PRO A 231 -58.98 28.79 -15.60
C PRO A 231 -58.04 29.55 -16.53
N THR A 232 -56.95 30.05 -15.96
CA THR A 232 -55.79 30.50 -16.73
C THR A 232 -55.12 29.29 -17.40
N PRO A 233 -54.61 29.45 -18.64
CA PRO A 233 -53.96 28.36 -19.36
C PRO A 233 -52.76 27.84 -18.56
N ALA A 234 -52.59 26.51 -18.61
CA ALA A 234 -51.58 25.75 -17.90
C ALA A 234 -50.23 26.49 -17.85
N ALA A 235 -49.87 26.93 -16.65
CA ALA A 235 -48.53 27.37 -16.35
C ALA A 235 -47.57 26.25 -16.73
N SER A 236 -46.73 26.50 -17.73
CA SER A 236 -45.58 25.66 -18.01
C SER A 236 -44.81 25.51 -16.70
N ARG A 237 -44.62 24.24 -16.31
CA ARG A 237 -43.86 23.83 -15.15
C ARG A 237 -42.60 24.69 -15.04
N PRO A 238 -42.33 25.33 -13.89
CA PRO A 238 -41.14 26.16 -13.75
C PRO A 238 -39.92 25.30 -14.06
N VAL A 239 -39.12 25.72 -15.05
CA VAL A 239 -37.80 25.15 -15.29
C VAL A 239 -36.96 25.57 -14.09
N ALA A 240 -36.94 24.73 -13.07
CA ALA A 240 -36.02 24.88 -11.98
C ALA A 240 -34.60 24.76 -12.58
N ASN A 241 -33.86 25.87 -12.53
CA ASN A 241 -32.45 25.92 -12.92
C ASN A 241 -31.65 25.13 -11.88
N HIS A 242 -31.62 23.81 -12.03
CA HIS A 242 -30.78 22.97 -11.20
C HIS A 242 -29.33 23.14 -11.65
N THR A 243 -28.48 23.60 -10.73
CA THR A 243 -27.03 23.75 -10.93
C THR A 243 -26.31 22.40 -10.94
N GLU A 244 -27.00 21.34 -10.54
CA GLU A 244 -26.46 19.98 -10.43
C GLU A 244 -27.32 18.99 -11.23
N ALA A 245 -26.67 17.99 -11.82
CA ALA A 245 -27.27 16.90 -12.58
C ALA A 245 -26.90 15.54 -11.95
N ARG A 246 -27.89 14.75 -11.57
CA ARG A 246 -27.71 13.37 -11.11
C ARG A 246 -27.78 12.40 -12.29
N LEU A 247 -26.65 11.82 -12.68
CA LEU A 247 -26.57 10.84 -13.77
C LEU A 247 -26.53 9.42 -13.22
N ARG A 248 -27.39 8.55 -13.77
CA ARG A 248 -27.29 7.10 -13.63
C ARG A 248 -26.66 6.54 -14.91
N LEU A 249 -25.42 6.10 -14.82
CA LEU A 249 -24.60 5.57 -15.91
C LEU A 249 -24.67 4.04 -15.87
N GLN A 250 -25.20 3.42 -16.91
CA GLN A 250 -25.22 1.97 -17.07
C GLN A 250 -23.98 1.56 -17.87
N THR A 251 -22.94 1.08 -17.20
CA THR A 251 -21.72 0.55 -17.81
C THR A 251 -21.79 -0.98 -17.93
N PRO A 252 -20.96 -1.61 -18.77
CA PRO A 252 -20.84 -3.08 -18.80
C PRO A 252 -20.45 -3.68 -17.45
N SER A 253 -19.72 -2.92 -16.63
CA SER A 253 -19.28 -3.30 -15.28
C SER A 253 -20.35 -3.11 -14.19
N GLY A 254 -21.47 -2.44 -14.48
CA GLY A 254 -22.54 -2.21 -13.51
C GLY A 254 -23.23 -0.85 -13.66
N ASN A 255 -24.07 -0.50 -12.68
CA ASN A 255 -24.75 0.80 -12.66
C ASN A 255 -24.04 1.74 -11.69
N ILE A 256 -23.62 2.91 -12.17
CA ILE A 256 -23.03 3.98 -11.36
C ILE A 256 -24.03 5.13 -11.23
N GLN A 257 -24.14 5.72 -10.06
CA GLN A 257 -24.90 6.96 -9.84
C GLN A 257 -23.97 8.05 -9.32
N LYS A 258 -23.93 9.18 -10.03
CA LYS A 258 -23.10 10.32 -9.66
C LYS A 258 -23.82 11.63 -9.87
N THR A 259 -23.41 12.64 -9.11
CA THR A 259 -23.89 14.01 -9.23
C THR A 259 -22.78 14.87 -9.79
N TYR A 260 -23.09 15.63 -10.82
CA TYR A 260 -22.18 16.50 -11.55
C TYR A 260 -22.71 17.93 -11.61
N SER A 261 -21.82 18.91 -11.79
CA SER A 261 -22.24 20.28 -12.07
C SER A 261 -22.84 20.38 -13.47
N ALA A 262 -23.85 21.24 -13.65
CA ALA A 262 -24.54 21.44 -14.93
C ALA A 262 -23.60 21.90 -16.07
N GLU A 263 -22.45 22.48 -15.73
CA GLU A 263 -21.44 22.98 -16.67
C GLU A 263 -20.39 21.93 -17.06
N THR A 264 -20.38 20.76 -16.41
CA THR A 264 -19.46 19.68 -16.77
C THR A 264 -19.75 19.17 -18.18
N THR A 265 -18.69 18.84 -18.91
CA THR A 265 -18.80 18.32 -20.27
C THR A 265 -18.98 16.79 -20.26
N LEU A 266 -19.61 16.26 -21.30
CA LEU A 266 -19.71 14.80 -21.49
C LEU A 266 -18.32 14.15 -21.59
N PHE A 267 -17.31 14.88 -22.07
CA PHE A 267 -15.92 14.45 -22.08
C PHE A 267 -15.36 14.20 -20.67
N GLU A 268 -15.54 15.15 -19.74
CA GLU A 268 -15.08 15.00 -18.35
C GLU A 268 -15.76 13.81 -17.65
N VAL A 269 -17.05 13.59 -17.93
CA VAL A 269 -17.78 12.42 -17.40
C VAL A 269 -17.18 11.13 -17.96
N ALA A 270 -16.83 11.09 -19.25
CA ALA A 270 -16.16 9.94 -19.86
C ALA A 270 -14.76 9.69 -19.28
N GLU A 271 -13.98 10.73 -19.03
CA GLU A 271 -12.64 10.61 -18.41
C GLU A 271 -12.73 10.06 -16.98
N GLN A 272 -13.66 10.57 -16.17
CA GLN A 272 -13.85 10.06 -14.82
C GLN A 272 -14.32 8.60 -14.80
N LEU A 273 -15.13 8.18 -15.77
CA LEU A 273 -15.51 6.78 -15.94
C LEU A 273 -14.32 5.90 -16.33
N LYS A 274 -13.38 6.41 -17.13
CA LYS A 274 -12.13 5.70 -17.44
C LYS A 274 -11.28 5.53 -16.18
N VAL A 275 -11.15 6.58 -15.34
CA VAL A 275 -10.34 6.52 -14.12
C VAL A 275 -10.92 5.54 -13.08
N GLU A 276 -12.24 5.51 -12.89
CA GLU A 276 -12.84 4.68 -11.84
C GLU A 276 -13.11 3.24 -12.26
N ASN A 277 -13.56 3.04 -13.51
CA ASN A 277 -14.01 1.74 -13.98
C ASN A 277 -13.15 1.13 -15.08
N GLY A 278 -12.10 1.83 -15.53
CA GLY A 278 -11.27 1.40 -16.66
C GLY A 278 -12.04 1.23 -17.97
N THR A 279 -13.26 1.78 -18.06
CA THR A 279 -14.14 1.58 -19.23
C THR A 279 -13.95 2.74 -20.21
N GLU A 280 -13.47 2.44 -21.41
CA GLU A 280 -13.40 3.43 -22.48
C GLU A 280 -14.79 3.70 -23.05
N VAL A 281 -15.31 4.90 -22.82
CA VAL A 281 -16.63 5.30 -23.31
C VAL A 281 -16.53 5.73 -24.78
N THR A 282 -17.25 5.03 -25.65
CA THR A 282 -17.40 5.35 -27.08
C THR A 282 -18.66 6.17 -27.36
N SER A 283 -19.74 5.93 -26.61
CA SER A 283 -21.00 6.68 -26.77
C SER A 283 -21.87 6.66 -25.51
N PHE A 284 -22.67 7.71 -25.34
CA PHE A 284 -23.72 7.78 -24.32
C PHE A 284 -25.10 7.74 -25.00
N THR A 285 -25.98 6.85 -24.57
CA THR A 285 -27.34 6.72 -25.12
C THR A 285 -28.40 6.96 -24.05
N MET A 286 -29.33 7.89 -24.29
CA MET A 286 -30.53 8.10 -23.47
C MET A 286 -31.63 7.09 -23.83
N THR A 287 -32.42 6.67 -22.84
CA THR A 287 -33.55 5.76 -23.05
C THR A 287 -34.80 6.46 -23.60
N PHE A 288 -35.12 7.68 -23.11
CA PHE A 288 -36.28 8.45 -23.55
C PHE A 288 -36.11 9.96 -23.30
N PRO A 289 -36.30 10.82 -24.32
CA PRO A 289 -36.28 10.49 -25.75
C PRO A 289 -34.92 9.87 -26.14
N ARG A 290 -34.93 8.90 -27.06
CA ARG A 290 -33.68 8.24 -27.48
C ARG A 290 -32.77 9.26 -28.16
N LYS A 291 -31.62 9.52 -27.53
CA LYS A 291 -30.59 10.43 -28.02
C LYS A 291 -29.24 9.77 -27.80
N VAL A 292 -28.44 9.69 -28.86
CA VAL A 292 -27.09 9.11 -28.84
C VAL A 292 -26.11 10.25 -28.92
N PHE A 293 -25.10 10.24 -28.06
CA PHE A 293 -24.00 11.19 -28.04
C PHE A 293 -22.72 10.42 -28.37
N GLU A 294 -22.09 10.77 -29.49
CA GLU A 294 -20.90 10.07 -30.00
C GLU A 294 -19.60 10.80 -29.64
N GLN A 295 -18.53 10.02 -29.42
CA GLN A 295 -17.20 10.54 -29.13
C GLN A 295 -16.68 11.35 -30.33
N GLY A 296 -16.46 12.65 -30.11
CA GLY A 296 -15.91 13.59 -31.10
C GLY A 296 -16.84 14.70 -31.55
N ILE A 297 -18.16 14.48 -31.54
CA ILE A 297 -19.15 15.48 -31.98
C ILE A 297 -19.89 16.08 -30.77
N ASP A 298 -20.32 15.22 -29.85
CA ASP A 298 -21.21 15.63 -28.76
C ASP A 298 -20.51 15.76 -27.42
N PHE A 299 -19.27 15.27 -27.30
CA PHE A 299 -18.55 15.22 -26.02
C PHE A 299 -18.12 16.61 -25.52
N SER A 300 -18.14 17.62 -26.38
CA SER A 300 -17.94 19.03 -26.02
C SER A 300 -19.18 19.70 -25.41
N LYS A 301 -20.37 19.09 -25.51
CA LYS A 301 -21.59 19.65 -24.94
C LYS A 301 -21.61 19.49 -23.43
N THR A 302 -22.09 20.52 -22.75
CA THR A 302 -22.29 20.48 -21.30
C THR A 302 -23.52 19.64 -20.94
N LEU A 303 -23.60 19.13 -19.72
CA LEU A 303 -24.78 18.38 -19.24
C LEU A 303 -26.08 19.19 -19.36
N LYS A 304 -25.99 20.52 -19.23
CA LYS A 304 -27.10 21.45 -19.44
C LYS A 304 -27.55 21.51 -20.90
N GLU A 305 -26.62 21.64 -21.83
CA GLU A 305 -26.91 21.66 -23.28
C GLU A 305 -27.39 20.31 -23.81
N ALA A 306 -26.91 19.22 -23.22
CA ALA A 306 -27.36 17.88 -23.53
C ALA A 306 -28.78 17.57 -23.02
N GLY A 307 -29.31 18.40 -22.10
CA GLY A 307 -30.63 18.21 -21.50
C GLY A 307 -30.66 17.14 -20.39
N LEU A 308 -29.53 16.94 -19.70
CA LEU A 308 -29.35 15.89 -18.70
C LEU A 308 -29.60 16.37 -17.25
N VAL A 309 -29.92 17.64 -17.10
CA VAL A 309 -30.29 18.31 -15.84
C VAL A 309 -31.82 18.21 -15.64
N PRO A 310 -32.34 17.87 -14.44
CA PRO A 310 -31.65 17.61 -13.17
C PRO A 310 -31.23 16.16 -12.94
N SER A 311 -31.79 15.22 -13.72
CA SER A 311 -31.44 13.81 -13.60
C SER A 311 -31.63 13.10 -14.93
N ALA A 312 -30.69 12.24 -15.30
CA ALA A 312 -30.77 11.45 -16.52
C ALA A 312 -30.20 10.04 -16.33
N VAL A 313 -30.68 9.11 -17.16
CA VAL A 313 -30.15 7.75 -17.25
C VAL A 313 -29.49 7.61 -18.61
N LEU A 314 -28.20 7.27 -18.59
CA LEU A 314 -27.38 7.08 -19.78
C LEU A 314 -26.85 5.65 -19.82
N ILE A 315 -27.00 5.01 -20.97
CA ILE A 315 -26.35 3.75 -21.29
C ILE A 315 -24.99 4.09 -21.89
N VAL A 316 -23.93 3.56 -21.28
CA VAL A 316 -22.55 3.77 -21.69
C VAL A 316 -22.13 2.58 -22.55
N LYS A 317 -21.66 2.85 -23.76
CA LYS A 317 -21.11 1.83 -24.66
C LYS A 317 -19.64 2.10 -24.94
#